data_AF-A0A839PBS3-F1
#
_entry.id   AF-A0A839PBS3-F1
#
_cell.length_a   1.000
_cell.length_b   1.000
_cell.length_c   1.000
_cell.angle_alpha   90.00
_cell.angle_beta   90.00
_cell.angle_gamma   90.00
#
_symmetry.space_group_name_H-M   'P 1'
#
loop_
_entity.id
_entity.type
_entity.pdbx_description
1 polymer ?
#
loop_
_entity_poly.entity_id
_entity_poly.type
_entity_poly.pdbx_seq_one_letter_code
_entity_poly.pdbx_strand_id
1 'polypeptide(L)'
;MIGWLRRLLGQARSPAPPMQPWEPEPPLPQPRSEAEIDAVEAALEGLIAAGLRLGPHYEGLDRRAVARAMAEHSEFALGDDNETLRLTERSAEALSIDILWSHRALADGIEDEFANAAIFVDHCYDGASSETYRALFTRLIEIAGVWTCRGITVSPVPGLGPYGHGFRVGFETEPPIPPLTVPADKNFDWSLLEQLDTCRPAGERRRFRVAADGGAGLVMFLEDAEARAIALRLGWGPEDL
;
A
#
# COMPACT_ATOMS: atom_id res chain seq x y z
N MET A 1 -38.58 37.94 52.41
CA MET A 1 -37.82 37.83 51.13
C MET A 1 -36.35 37.51 51.47
N ILE A 2 -35.90 36.37 51.98
CA ILE A 2 -36.11 34.94 51.65
C ILE A 2 -36.11 34.64 50.14
N GLY A 3 -35.11 35.19 49.44
CA GLY A 3 -34.82 34.85 48.03
C GLY A 3 -33.35 34.49 47.77
N TRP A 4 -32.42 34.93 48.62
CA TRP A 4 -30.98 34.78 48.35
C TRP A 4 -30.33 33.55 49.02
N LEU A 5 -30.93 33.00 50.08
CA LEU A 5 -30.42 31.84 50.81
C LEU A 5 -30.68 30.47 50.14
N ARG A 6 -31.41 30.41 49.02
CA ARG A 6 -31.58 29.17 48.23
C ARG A 6 -30.46 28.91 47.20
N ARG A 7 -29.56 29.88 46.95
CA ARG A 7 -28.44 29.71 46.00
C ARG A 7 -27.14 29.19 46.63
N LEU A 8 -27.07 29.07 47.97
CA LEU A 8 -25.86 28.64 48.68
C LEU A 8 -25.86 27.16 49.12
N LEU A 9 -26.97 26.42 48.94
CA LEU A 9 -27.08 25.03 49.40
C LEU A 9 -27.56 24.05 48.30
N GLY A 10 -27.50 24.46 47.03
CA GLY A 10 -28.13 23.74 45.92
C GLY A 10 -27.32 23.66 44.62
N GLN A 11 -25.98 23.76 44.68
CA GLN A 11 -25.16 23.27 43.57
C GLN A 11 -24.83 21.81 43.83
N ALA A 12 -25.66 20.93 43.26
CA ALA A 12 -25.22 19.61 42.89
C ALA A 12 -23.89 19.77 42.13
N ARG A 13 -22.82 19.20 42.67
CA ARG A 13 -21.56 19.03 41.94
C ARG A 13 -21.94 18.40 40.60
N SER A 14 -21.58 19.03 39.50
CA SER A 14 -21.55 18.33 38.22
C SER A 14 -20.80 17.02 38.44
N PRO A 15 -21.34 15.85 38.03
CA PRO A 15 -20.56 14.63 38.09
C PRO A 15 -19.25 14.89 37.34
N ALA A 16 -18.13 14.52 37.97
CA ALA A 16 -16.85 14.55 37.29
C ALA A 16 -17.02 13.88 35.92
N PRO A 17 -16.44 14.43 34.83
CA PRO A 17 -16.46 13.72 33.57
C PRO A 17 -15.95 12.29 33.82
N PRO A 18 -16.59 11.25 33.25
CA PRO A 18 -16.11 9.89 33.40
C PRO A 18 -14.64 9.90 32.99
N MET A 19 -13.75 9.49 33.91
CA MET A 19 -12.35 9.30 33.58
C MET A 19 -12.33 8.36 32.38
N GLN A 20 -11.77 8.82 31.26
CA GLN A 20 -11.49 7.90 30.17
C GLN A 20 -10.69 6.73 30.76
N PRO A 21 -11.01 5.47 30.42
CA PRO A 21 -10.18 4.36 30.83
C PRO A 21 -8.75 4.70 30.42
N TRP A 22 -7.86 4.68 31.40
CA TRP A 22 -6.42 4.78 31.16
C TRP A 22 -6.08 3.66 30.17
N GLU A 23 -5.88 4.02 28.90
CA GLU A 23 -5.20 3.16 27.96
C GLU A 23 -3.72 3.25 28.31
N PRO A 24 -3.06 2.14 28.67
CA PRO A 24 -1.62 2.15 28.84
C PRO A 24 -1.01 2.68 27.55
N GLU A 25 -0.09 3.65 27.66
CA GLU A 25 0.71 4.08 26.52
C GLU A 25 1.25 2.83 25.82
N PRO A 26 1.11 2.72 24.49
CA PRO A 26 1.65 1.59 23.78
C PRO A 26 3.15 1.48 24.14
N PRO A 27 3.64 0.27 24.46
CA PRO A 27 5.02 0.11 24.85
C PRO A 27 5.92 0.75 23.80
N LEU A 28 6.91 1.55 24.25
CA LEU A 28 7.89 2.13 23.35
C LEU A 28 8.49 1.01 22.47
N PRO A 29 8.64 1.23 21.16
CA PRO A 29 9.23 0.25 20.26
C PRO A 29 10.56 -0.22 20.85
N GLN A 30 10.67 -1.51 21.18
CA GLN A 30 11.93 -2.04 21.65
C GLN A 30 12.92 -1.99 20.48
N PRO A 31 14.15 -1.48 20.70
CA PRO A 31 15.16 -1.51 19.65
C PRO A 31 15.37 -2.95 19.21
N ARG A 32 15.33 -3.18 17.88
CA ARG A 32 15.47 -4.51 17.30
C ARG A 32 16.87 -5.06 17.54
N SER A 33 16.94 -6.35 17.79
CA SER A 33 18.22 -7.05 17.92
C SER A 33 18.93 -7.14 16.56
N GLU A 34 20.25 -7.24 16.55
CA GLU A 34 21.03 -7.40 15.30
C GLU A 34 20.58 -8.65 14.51
N ALA A 35 20.17 -9.72 15.21
CA ALA A 35 19.65 -10.93 14.57
C ALA A 35 18.31 -10.70 13.84
N GLU A 36 17.45 -9.81 14.35
CA GLU A 36 16.22 -9.42 13.66
C GLU A 36 16.54 -8.60 12.41
N ILE A 37 17.53 -7.70 12.49
CA ILE A 37 17.98 -6.92 11.34
C ILE A 37 18.62 -7.83 10.28
N ASP A 38 19.42 -8.82 10.69
CA ASP A 38 19.98 -9.85 9.80
C ASP A 38 18.88 -10.61 9.06
N ALA A 39 17.80 -10.96 9.75
CA ALA A 39 16.66 -11.66 9.16
C ALA A 39 15.93 -10.81 8.12
N VAL A 40 15.71 -9.52 8.42
CA VAL A 40 15.09 -8.56 7.47
C VAL A 40 15.99 -8.32 6.28
N GLU A 41 17.29 -8.13 6.49
CA GLU A 41 18.27 -7.94 5.43
C GLU A 41 18.29 -9.15 4.48
N ALA A 42 18.32 -10.38 5.01
CA ALA A 42 18.27 -11.59 4.19
C ALA A 42 16.93 -11.75 3.43
N ALA A 43 15.81 -11.39 4.04
CA ALA A 43 14.51 -11.37 3.36
C ALA A 43 14.50 -10.37 2.20
N LEU A 44 14.95 -9.13 2.48
CA LEU A 44 15.05 -8.04 1.53
C LEU A 44 15.99 -8.37 0.36
N GLU A 45 17.17 -8.92 0.64
CA GLU A 45 18.11 -9.36 -0.40
C GLU A 45 17.50 -10.40 -1.32
N GLY A 46 16.73 -11.35 -0.76
CA GLY A 46 16.03 -12.36 -1.54
C GLY A 46 14.96 -11.75 -2.46
N LEU A 47 14.20 -10.77 -1.98
CA LEU A 47 13.21 -10.03 -2.77
C LEU A 47 13.85 -9.23 -3.91
N ILE A 48 14.98 -8.57 -3.62
CA ILE A 48 15.74 -7.82 -4.63
C ILE A 48 16.34 -8.76 -5.68
N ALA A 49 16.92 -9.89 -5.24
CA ALA A 49 17.44 -10.90 -6.14
C ALA A 49 16.34 -11.50 -7.04
N ALA A 50 15.08 -11.48 -6.58
CA ALA A 50 13.93 -11.93 -7.34
C ALA A 50 13.37 -10.88 -8.32
N GLY A 51 13.88 -9.63 -8.31
CA GLY A 51 13.55 -8.59 -9.29
C GLY A 51 12.94 -7.30 -8.73
N LEU A 52 12.75 -7.21 -7.41
CA LEU A 52 12.27 -5.98 -6.79
C LEU A 52 13.38 -4.93 -6.65
N ARG A 53 13.00 -3.66 -6.80
CA ARG A 53 13.91 -2.52 -6.74
C ARG A 53 13.49 -1.63 -5.60
N LEU A 54 14.42 -1.29 -4.71
CA LEU A 54 14.11 -0.35 -3.63
C LEU A 54 13.57 0.98 -4.17
N GLY A 55 12.65 1.57 -3.41
CA GLY A 55 12.12 2.89 -3.65
C GLY A 55 13.20 3.99 -3.61
N PRO A 56 12.91 5.15 -4.23
CA PRO A 56 13.86 6.26 -4.31
C PRO A 56 14.22 6.89 -2.96
N HIS A 57 13.39 6.74 -1.93
CA HIS A 57 13.67 7.20 -0.57
C HIS A 57 14.84 6.47 0.10
N TYR A 58 15.18 5.28 -0.40
CA TYR A 58 16.37 4.53 0.03
C TYR A 58 17.63 4.85 -0.79
N GLU A 59 17.58 5.85 -1.68
CA GLU A 59 18.73 6.22 -2.50
C GLU A 59 19.94 6.62 -1.63
N GLY A 60 21.08 5.99 -1.89
CA GLY A 60 22.34 6.23 -1.16
C GLY A 60 22.48 5.48 0.16
N LEU A 61 21.46 4.74 0.61
CA LEU A 61 21.57 3.85 1.76
C LEU A 61 22.10 2.47 1.34
N ASP A 62 22.88 1.84 2.22
CA ASP A 62 23.25 0.43 2.06
C ASP A 62 22.11 -0.50 2.52
N ARG A 63 22.20 -1.78 2.17
CA ARG A 63 21.15 -2.77 2.46
C ARG A 63 20.90 -2.91 3.97
N ARG A 64 21.96 -2.82 4.76
CA ARG A 64 21.88 -2.92 6.22
C ARG A 64 21.09 -1.77 6.82
N ALA A 65 21.32 -0.55 6.36
CA ALA A 65 20.62 0.64 6.81
C ALA A 65 19.12 0.56 6.47
N VAL A 66 18.78 0.08 5.27
CA VAL A 66 17.38 -0.14 4.85
C VAL A 66 16.71 -1.21 5.72
N ALA A 67 17.37 -2.35 5.91
CA ALA A 67 16.84 -3.43 6.75
C ALA A 67 16.61 -2.98 8.20
N ARG A 68 17.50 -2.15 8.74
CA ARG A 68 17.33 -1.55 10.07
C ARG A 68 16.11 -0.63 10.12
N ALA A 69 15.96 0.26 9.14
CA ALA A 69 14.82 1.16 9.05
C ALA A 69 13.47 0.39 8.99
N MET A 70 13.39 -0.63 8.14
CA MET A 70 12.22 -1.51 8.04
C MET A 70 11.93 -2.25 9.35
N ALA A 71 12.95 -2.86 9.97
CA ALA A 71 12.80 -3.62 11.20
C ALA A 71 12.31 -2.77 12.38
N GLU A 72 12.71 -1.49 12.42
CA GLU A 72 12.32 -0.53 13.45
C GLU A 72 10.92 0.06 13.22
N HIS A 73 10.31 -0.12 12.05
CA HIS A 73 8.98 0.39 11.75
C HIS A 73 7.89 -0.35 12.56
N SER A 74 7.00 0.41 13.21
CA SER A 74 5.98 -0.16 14.09
C SER A 74 4.96 -1.02 13.37
N GLU A 75 4.65 -0.71 12.10
CA GLU A 75 3.70 -1.50 11.30
C GLU A 75 4.30 -2.82 10.83
N PHE A 76 5.64 -2.91 10.70
CA PHE A 76 6.35 -4.15 10.43
C PHE A 76 6.29 -5.13 11.61
N ALA A 77 5.90 -4.66 12.80
CA ALA A 77 5.78 -5.47 14.01
C ALA A 77 4.44 -6.17 14.17
N LEU A 78 3.41 -5.79 13.40
CA LEU A 78 2.04 -6.26 13.55
C LEU A 78 1.74 -7.25 12.43
N GLY A 79 1.73 -8.55 12.74
CA GLY A 79 1.04 -9.52 11.87
C GLY A 79 -0.48 -9.30 11.93
N ASP A 80 -1.23 -9.88 10.99
CA ASP A 80 -2.70 -9.77 10.93
C ASP A 80 -3.41 -10.14 12.25
N ASP A 81 -2.79 -10.97 13.08
CA ASP A 81 -3.32 -11.43 14.37
C ASP A 81 -3.00 -10.51 15.57
N ASN A 82 -2.34 -9.36 15.35
CA ASN A 82 -1.84 -8.44 16.39
C ASN A 82 -0.85 -9.08 17.40
N GLU A 83 -0.38 -10.31 17.16
CA GLU A 83 0.70 -10.91 17.95
C GLU A 83 2.06 -10.35 17.50
N THR A 84 2.73 -9.61 18.38
CA THR A 84 4.12 -9.17 18.19
C THR A 84 5.08 -10.35 18.40
N LEU A 85 5.20 -11.24 17.42
CA LEU A 85 6.30 -12.20 17.36
C LEU A 85 7.62 -11.49 17.05
N ARG A 86 8.75 -12.06 17.49
CA ARG A 86 10.06 -11.56 17.04
C ARG A 86 10.25 -11.89 15.57
N LEU A 87 10.94 -11.02 14.83
CA LEU A 87 11.15 -11.24 13.40
C LEU A 87 11.95 -12.52 13.12
N THR A 88 12.87 -12.90 14.02
CA THR A 88 13.64 -14.15 13.94
C THR A 88 12.80 -15.42 14.09
N GLU A 89 11.58 -15.32 14.63
CA GLU A 89 10.67 -16.47 14.79
C GLU A 89 9.82 -16.70 13.55
N ARG A 90 9.77 -15.72 12.64
CA ARG A 90 9.06 -15.83 11.36
C ARG A 90 9.89 -16.64 10.36
N SER A 91 9.21 -17.37 9.48
CA SER A 91 9.90 -17.99 8.33
C SER A 91 10.38 -16.91 7.35
N ALA A 92 11.30 -17.27 6.45
CA ALA A 92 11.79 -16.33 5.45
C ALA A 92 10.68 -15.89 4.47
N GLU A 93 9.73 -16.77 4.18
CA GLU A 93 8.53 -16.49 3.37
C GLU A 93 7.64 -15.49 4.09
N ALA A 94 7.34 -15.73 5.38
CA ALA A 94 6.52 -14.84 6.19
C ALA A 94 7.14 -13.43 6.28
N LEU A 95 8.44 -13.32 6.55
CA LEU A 95 9.14 -12.03 6.56
C LEU A 95 9.09 -11.33 5.19
N SER A 96 9.20 -12.09 4.10
CA SER A 96 9.13 -11.51 2.75
C SER A 96 7.73 -10.98 2.46
N ILE A 97 6.69 -11.69 2.88
CA ILE A 97 5.29 -11.23 2.81
C ILE A 97 5.14 -9.97 3.65
N ASP A 98 5.62 -9.96 4.90
CA ASP A 98 5.54 -8.78 5.76
C ASP A 98 6.18 -7.56 5.09
N ILE A 99 7.37 -7.69 4.51
CA ILE A 99 8.05 -6.58 3.82
C ILE A 99 7.20 -6.06 2.65
N LEU A 100 6.53 -6.94 1.92
CA LEU A 100 5.67 -6.55 0.80
C LEU A 100 4.36 -5.91 1.23
N TRP A 101 3.86 -6.27 2.42
CA TRP A 101 2.53 -5.88 2.92
C TRP A 101 2.56 -4.86 4.07
N SER A 102 3.74 -4.52 4.61
CA SER A 102 3.91 -3.72 5.83
C SER A 102 3.56 -2.25 5.69
N HIS A 103 3.26 -1.78 4.48
CA HIS A 103 2.96 -0.37 4.21
C HIS A 103 1.68 -0.26 3.38
N ARG A 104 0.54 -0.11 4.06
CA ARG A 104 -0.75 0.07 3.40
C ARG A 104 -0.80 1.42 2.69
N ALA A 105 -0.99 1.41 1.38
CA ALA A 105 -1.09 2.62 0.57
C ALA A 105 -2.48 3.27 0.63
N LEU A 106 -2.50 4.56 0.24
CA LEU A 106 -3.62 5.54 0.25
C LEU A 106 -4.02 6.13 1.61
N ALA A 107 -3.28 5.85 2.69
CA ALA A 107 -3.34 6.62 3.93
C ALA A 107 -2.13 7.56 4.05
N ASP A 108 -2.37 8.85 3.83
CA ASP A 108 -1.58 10.02 4.28
C ASP A 108 -0.07 9.86 4.55
N GLY A 109 0.72 9.49 3.52
CA GLY A 109 2.12 9.90 3.42
C GLY A 109 3.20 8.86 3.70
N ILE A 110 2.97 7.57 3.43
CA ILE A 110 4.01 6.54 3.51
C ILE A 110 4.66 6.32 2.13
N GLU A 111 6.00 6.23 2.10
CA GLU A 111 6.82 6.01 0.91
C GLU A 111 6.81 4.52 0.49
N ASP A 112 6.75 4.24 -0.81
CA ASP A 112 6.71 2.85 -1.30
C ASP A 112 8.07 2.17 -1.23
N GLU A 113 8.15 1.05 -0.50
CA GLU A 113 9.40 0.32 -0.27
C GLU A 113 10.10 -0.16 -1.54
N PHE A 114 9.32 -0.39 -2.59
CA PHE A 114 9.83 -0.78 -3.88
C PHE A 114 9.36 0.18 -4.97
N ALA A 115 10.28 0.56 -5.86
CA ALA A 115 9.98 1.42 -7.00
C ALA A 115 9.07 0.74 -8.03
N ASN A 116 9.05 -0.61 -8.09
CA ASN A 116 8.25 -1.39 -9.04
C ASN A 116 7.19 -2.28 -8.37
N ALA A 117 6.78 -1.93 -7.14
CA ALA A 117 5.65 -2.55 -6.47
C ALA A 117 4.92 -1.53 -5.59
N ALA A 118 3.59 -1.64 -5.50
CA ALA A 118 2.81 -0.89 -4.53
C ALA A 118 1.54 -1.65 -4.16
N ILE A 119 1.04 -1.37 -2.95
CA ILE A 119 -0.24 -1.87 -2.50
C ILE A 119 -1.33 -0.92 -2.98
N PHE A 120 -2.47 -1.44 -3.43
CA PHE A 120 -3.67 -0.67 -3.72
C PHE A 120 -4.80 -1.22 -2.87
N VAL A 121 -5.36 -0.39 -2.00
CA VAL A 121 -6.48 -0.78 -1.14
C VAL A 121 -7.77 -0.77 -1.94
N ASP A 122 -8.43 -1.93 -2.03
CA ASP A 122 -9.54 -2.17 -2.94
C ASP A 122 -10.72 -1.22 -2.65
N HIS A 123 -11.09 -1.12 -1.37
CA HIS A 123 -12.25 -0.34 -0.93
C HIS A 123 -12.05 1.19 -0.98
N CYS A 124 -10.83 1.67 -1.26
CA CYS A 124 -10.61 3.10 -1.50
C CYS A 124 -11.26 3.56 -2.82
N TYR A 125 -11.71 2.62 -3.66
CA TYR A 125 -12.32 2.90 -4.95
C TYR A 125 -13.86 2.86 -4.95
N ASP A 126 -14.49 2.45 -3.85
CA ASP A 126 -15.95 2.53 -3.63
C ASP A 126 -16.46 3.98 -3.78
N GLY A 127 -16.98 4.33 -4.96
CA GLY A 127 -17.44 5.70 -5.23
C GLY A 127 -16.32 6.74 -5.24
N ALA A 128 -15.10 6.32 -5.58
CA ALA A 128 -13.92 7.18 -5.65
C ALA A 128 -14.13 8.41 -6.56
N SER A 129 -13.41 9.49 -6.22
CA SER A 129 -13.41 10.71 -7.02
C SER A 129 -12.50 10.62 -8.25
N SER A 130 -12.66 11.57 -9.19
CA SER A 130 -11.70 11.74 -10.30
C SER A 130 -10.27 11.92 -9.80
N GLU A 131 -10.06 12.53 -8.63
CA GLU A 131 -8.74 12.71 -8.03
C GLU A 131 -8.12 11.39 -7.62
N THR A 132 -8.91 10.52 -6.99
CA THR A 132 -8.49 9.18 -6.57
C THR A 132 -8.06 8.34 -7.78
N TYR A 133 -8.85 8.38 -8.87
CA TYR A 133 -8.47 7.72 -10.12
C TYR A 133 -7.24 8.36 -10.78
N ARG A 134 -7.08 9.69 -10.69
CA ARG A 134 -5.88 10.36 -11.19
C ARG A 134 -4.64 9.88 -10.43
N ALA A 135 -4.69 9.88 -9.10
CA ALA A 135 -3.59 9.42 -8.24
C ALA A 135 -3.24 7.95 -8.51
N LEU A 136 -4.26 7.10 -8.64
CA LEU A 136 -4.10 5.70 -9.06
C LEU A 136 -3.32 5.58 -10.37
N PHE A 137 -3.80 6.21 -11.44
CA PHE A 137 -3.17 6.03 -12.75
C PHE A 137 -1.78 6.68 -12.79
N THR A 138 -1.55 7.78 -12.07
CA THR A 138 -0.21 8.34 -11.89
C THR A 138 0.71 7.29 -11.26
N ARG A 139 0.25 6.67 -10.17
CA ARG A 139 1.01 5.65 -9.44
C ARG A 139 1.32 4.43 -10.29
N LEU A 140 0.35 3.91 -11.05
CA LEU A 140 0.57 2.76 -11.95
C LEU A 140 1.62 3.07 -13.02
N ILE A 141 1.59 4.29 -13.58
CA ILE A 141 2.58 4.71 -14.57
C ILE A 141 3.98 4.86 -13.95
N GLU A 142 4.07 5.41 -12.75
CA GLU A 142 5.32 5.51 -11.98
C GLU A 142 5.93 4.13 -11.68
N ILE A 143 5.12 3.20 -11.15
CA ILE A 143 5.54 1.82 -10.84
C ILE A 143 6.09 1.11 -12.06
N ALA A 144 5.43 1.28 -13.21
CA ALA A 144 5.93 0.69 -14.44
C ALA A 144 7.24 1.33 -14.87
N GLY A 145 7.35 2.66 -14.79
CA GLY A 145 8.57 3.42 -15.12
C GLY A 145 8.98 3.32 -16.60
N VAL A 146 8.11 2.81 -17.47
CA VAL A 146 8.36 2.60 -18.91
C VAL A 146 7.76 3.69 -19.79
N TRP A 147 6.89 4.52 -19.22
CA TRP A 147 6.29 5.67 -19.89
C TRP A 147 6.82 6.95 -19.25
N THR A 148 7.24 7.91 -20.07
CA THR A 148 7.46 9.28 -19.61
C THR A 148 6.12 9.95 -19.45
N CYS A 149 5.69 10.24 -18.22
CA CYS A 149 4.40 10.87 -17.93
C CYS A 149 4.51 12.39 -17.80
N ARG A 150 3.67 13.13 -18.52
CA ARG A 150 3.56 14.60 -18.43
C ARG A 150 2.25 15.05 -17.78
N GLY A 151 1.23 14.20 -17.79
CA GLY A 151 -0.07 14.51 -17.22
C GLY A 151 -1.07 13.37 -17.36
N ILE A 152 -2.01 13.31 -16.42
CA ILE A 152 -3.15 12.41 -16.45
C ILE A 152 -4.41 13.22 -16.16
N THR A 153 -5.38 13.11 -17.05
CA THR A 153 -6.67 13.80 -16.94
C THR A 153 -7.76 12.78 -16.67
N VAL A 154 -8.64 13.06 -15.69
CA VAL A 154 -9.76 12.18 -15.36
C VAL A 154 -11.06 12.98 -15.42
N SER A 155 -12.01 12.52 -16.23
CA SER A 155 -13.28 13.19 -16.45
C SER A 155 -14.45 12.22 -16.21
N PRO A 156 -15.51 12.65 -15.51
CA PRO A 156 -16.65 11.79 -15.21
C PRO A 156 -17.44 11.46 -16.47
N VAL A 157 -17.94 10.22 -16.55
CA VAL A 157 -18.79 9.70 -17.61
C VAL A 157 -20.09 9.20 -16.99
N PRO A 158 -21.23 9.90 -17.18
CA PRO A 158 -22.51 9.46 -16.63
C PRO A 158 -22.99 8.13 -17.24
N GLY A 159 -23.71 7.34 -16.45
CA GLY A 159 -24.40 6.12 -16.90
C GLY A 159 -23.52 4.89 -17.08
N LEU A 160 -22.30 4.88 -16.55
CA LEU A 160 -21.36 3.76 -16.61
C LEU A 160 -21.29 3.05 -15.24
N GLY A 161 -21.23 1.71 -15.19
CA GLY A 161 -21.04 0.96 -13.94
C GLY A 161 -22.22 0.98 -12.95
N PRO A 162 -22.12 0.25 -11.83
CA PRO A 162 -23.19 0.08 -10.85
C PRO A 162 -23.54 1.37 -10.07
N TYR A 163 -22.62 2.32 -9.98
CA TYR A 163 -22.86 3.63 -9.35
C TYR A 163 -23.42 4.69 -10.32
N GLY A 164 -23.77 4.30 -11.55
CA GLY A 164 -24.35 5.20 -12.55
C GLY A 164 -23.40 6.27 -13.07
N HIS A 165 -22.09 6.11 -12.84
CA HIS A 165 -21.02 6.92 -13.41
C HIS A 165 -19.71 6.13 -13.47
N GLY A 166 -18.81 6.54 -14.35
CA GLY A 166 -17.42 6.09 -14.36
C GLY A 166 -16.52 7.22 -14.83
N PHE A 167 -15.35 6.87 -15.35
CA PHE A 167 -14.32 7.85 -15.66
C PHE A 167 -13.69 7.58 -17.02
N ARG A 168 -13.48 8.65 -17.78
CA ARG A 168 -12.59 8.67 -18.94
C ARG A 168 -11.24 9.22 -18.49
N VAL A 169 -10.20 8.42 -18.67
CA VAL A 169 -8.83 8.71 -18.29
C VAL A 169 -8.01 8.96 -19.55
N GLY A 170 -7.44 10.15 -19.65
CA GLY A 170 -6.52 10.56 -20.71
C GLY A 170 -5.09 10.59 -20.19
N PHE A 171 -4.16 10.15 -21.03
CA PHE A 171 -2.73 10.04 -20.72
C PHE A 171 -1.92 10.94 -21.64
N GLU A 172 -1.09 11.81 -21.05
CA GLU A 172 -0.06 12.55 -21.76
C GLU A 172 1.28 11.84 -21.52
N THR A 173 1.49 10.71 -22.20
CA THR A 173 2.66 9.85 -22.03
C THR A 173 3.47 9.67 -23.31
N GLU A 174 4.74 9.32 -23.15
CA GLU A 174 5.61 8.87 -24.23
C GLU A 174 6.21 7.49 -23.88
N PRO A 175 5.94 6.42 -24.68
CA PRO A 175 5.02 6.39 -25.81
C PRO A 175 3.54 6.62 -25.41
N PRO A 176 2.66 6.97 -26.38
CA PRO A 176 1.28 7.34 -26.07
C PRO A 176 0.44 6.14 -25.64
N ILE A 177 -0.29 6.29 -24.54
CA ILE A 177 -1.35 5.37 -24.12
C ILE A 177 -2.70 5.93 -24.62
N PRO A 178 -3.52 5.14 -25.34
CA PRO A 178 -4.87 5.54 -25.69
C PRO A 178 -5.75 5.81 -24.45
N PRO A 179 -6.69 6.77 -24.51
CA PRO A 179 -7.57 7.02 -23.38
C PRO A 179 -8.38 5.78 -22.98
N LEU A 180 -8.45 5.52 -21.68
CA LEU A 180 -9.24 4.43 -21.11
C LEU A 180 -10.58 4.95 -20.60
N THR A 181 -11.59 4.08 -20.57
CA THR A 181 -12.87 4.36 -19.94
C THR A 181 -13.16 3.24 -18.96
N VAL A 182 -13.24 3.59 -17.68
CA VAL A 182 -13.37 2.65 -16.57
C VAL A 182 -14.70 2.90 -15.84
N PRO A 183 -15.47 1.87 -15.49
CA PRO A 183 -16.62 2.02 -14.61
C PRO A 183 -16.13 2.44 -13.22
N ALA A 184 -16.90 3.29 -12.52
CA ALA A 184 -16.77 3.33 -11.07
C ALA A 184 -17.52 2.09 -10.56
N ASP A 185 -16.76 1.17 -9.98
CA ASP A 185 -17.29 -0.07 -9.42
C ASP A 185 -17.04 -0.11 -7.92
N LYS A 186 -17.66 -1.08 -7.24
CA LYS A 186 -17.50 -1.28 -5.81
C LYS A 186 -16.10 -1.81 -5.49
N ASN A 187 -15.51 -2.58 -6.39
CA ASN A 187 -14.15 -3.07 -6.24
C ASN A 187 -13.30 -2.55 -7.39
N PHE A 188 -12.00 -2.46 -7.16
CA PHE A 188 -10.99 -2.20 -8.16
C PHE A 188 -11.03 -3.26 -9.26
N ASP A 189 -11.24 -2.81 -10.49
CA ASP A 189 -11.24 -3.67 -11.66
C ASP A 189 -9.80 -3.97 -12.11
N TRP A 190 -9.22 -5.06 -11.60
CA TRP A 190 -7.86 -5.48 -11.94
C TRP A 190 -7.63 -5.68 -13.45
N SER A 191 -8.68 -5.87 -14.27
CA SER A 191 -8.55 -5.98 -15.72
C SER A 191 -8.01 -4.70 -16.38
N LEU A 192 -8.05 -3.55 -15.69
CA LEU A 192 -7.42 -2.32 -16.19
C LEU A 192 -5.90 -2.46 -16.32
N LEU A 193 -5.27 -3.32 -15.52
CA LEU A 193 -3.85 -3.62 -15.62
C LEU A 193 -3.54 -4.31 -16.95
N GLU A 194 -4.41 -5.22 -17.40
CA GLU A 194 -4.31 -5.87 -18.71
C GLU A 194 -4.45 -4.85 -19.85
N GLN A 195 -5.33 -3.86 -19.70
CA GLN A 195 -5.48 -2.80 -20.69
C GLN A 195 -4.21 -1.94 -20.80
N LEU A 196 -3.60 -1.55 -19.68
CA LEU A 196 -2.31 -0.84 -19.69
C LEU A 196 -1.19 -1.70 -20.29
N ASP A 197 -1.19 -2.99 -19.96
CA ASP A 197 -0.25 -3.99 -20.48
C ASP A 197 -0.29 -4.09 -22.01
N THR A 198 -1.46 -3.91 -22.63
CA THR A 198 -1.58 -3.90 -24.10
C THR A 198 -0.97 -2.67 -24.76
N CYS A 199 -0.76 -1.60 -23.99
CA CYS A 199 -0.24 -0.31 -24.43
C CYS A 199 1.25 -0.10 -24.15
N ARG A 200 1.96 -1.15 -23.71
CA ARG A 200 3.38 -1.08 -23.37
C ARG A 200 4.26 -0.68 -24.57
N PRO A 201 5.39 -0.01 -24.32
CA PRO A 201 6.39 0.27 -25.36
C PRO A 201 6.84 -1.01 -26.08
N ALA A 202 7.19 -0.89 -27.36
CA ALA A 202 7.73 -2.01 -28.12
C ALA A 202 9.03 -2.54 -27.47
N GLY A 203 9.10 -3.85 -27.27
CA GLY A 203 10.25 -4.50 -26.63
C GLY A 203 10.19 -4.55 -25.10
N GLU A 204 9.23 -3.86 -24.46
CA GLU A 204 9.00 -4.04 -23.03
C GLU A 204 8.38 -5.42 -22.76
N ARG A 205 9.04 -6.18 -21.89
CA ARG A 205 8.68 -7.57 -21.56
C ARG A 205 7.99 -7.69 -20.22
N ARG A 206 8.20 -6.73 -19.33
CA ARG A 206 7.56 -6.65 -18.02
C ARG A 206 6.09 -6.35 -18.16
N ARG A 207 5.33 -6.76 -17.16
CA ARG A 207 3.87 -6.69 -17.11
C ARG A 207 3.43 -6.38 -15.70
N PHE A 208 2.22 -5.83 -15.58
CA PHE A 208 1.58 -5.76 -14.28
C PHE A 208 1.22 -7.18 -13.79
N ARG A 209 1.55 -7.45 -12.53
CA ARG A 209 1.24 -8.67 -11.77
C ARG A 209 0.51 -8.26 -10.51
N VAL A 210 -0.43 -9.07 -10.06
CA VAL A 210 -1.23 -8.73 -8.88
C VAL A 210 -1.39 -9.94 -7.97
N ALA A 211 -1.06 -9.76 -6.69
CA ALA A 211 -1.50 -10.65 -5.63
C ALA A 211 -2.54 -9.90 -4.78
N ALA A 212 -3.76 -10.40 -4.73
CA ALA A 212 -4.85 -9.78 -3.98
C ALA A 212 -5.26 -10.66 -2.79
N ASP A 213 -5.47 -10.04 -1.63
CA ASP A 213 -5.91 -10.71 -0.39
C ASP A 213 -7.42 -10.53 -0.11
N GLY A 214 -8.14 -9.85 -1.02
CA GLY A 214 -9.56 -9.53 -0.91
C GLY A 214 -9.87 -8.19 -0.22
N GLY A 215 -8.88 -7.52 0.36
CA GLY A 215 -8.98 -6.15 0.90
C GLY A 215 -8.06 -5.15 0.20
N ALA A 216 -6.97 -5.64 -0.37
CA ALA A 216 -6.00 -4.89 -1.15
C ALA A 216 -5.33 -5.80 -2.20
N GLY A 217 -4.65 -5.17 -3.17
CA GLY A 217 -3.82 -5.86 -4.14
C GLY A 217 -2.41 -5.29 -4.15
N LEU A 218 -1.43 -6.17 -3.99
CA LEU A 218 -0.03 -5.88 -4.28
C LEU A 218 0.18 -5.91 -5.78
N VAL A 219 0.34 -4.75 -6.39
CA VAL A 219 0.60 -4.59 -7.82
C VAL A 219 2.09 -4.44 -8.04
N MET A 220 2.65 -5.25 -8.93
CA MET A 220 4.07 -5.25 -9.29
C MET A 220 4.24 -5.14 -10.80
N PHE A 221 5.35 -4.56 -11.26
CA PHE A 221 5.69 -4.51 -12.68
C PHE A 221 6.99 -5.30 -12.96
N LEU A 222 6.82 -6.52 -13.50
CA LEU A 222 7.81 -7.59 -13.48
C LEU A 222 7.84 -8.38 -14.79
N GLU A 223 8.98 -8.98 -15.12
CA GLU A 223 9.07 -10.04 -16.12
C GLU A 223 8.51 -11.36 -15.58
N ASP A 224 8.12 -12.27 -16.47
CA ASP A 224 7.58 -13.57 -16.06
C ASP A 224 8.57 -14.40 -15.23
N ALA A 225 9.88 -14.23 -15.44
CA ALA A 225 10.90 -14.91 -14.66
C ALA A 225 11.00 -14.33 -13.23
N GLU A 226 10.90 -13.01 -13.10
CA GLU A 226 10.90 -12.29 -11.82
C GLU A 226 9.64 -12.63 -11.02
N ALA A 227 8.47 -12.60 -11.67
CA ALA A 227 7.21 -13.00 -11.06
C ALA A 227 7.26 -14.43 -10.51
N ARG A 228 7.82 -15.39 -11.27
CA ARG A 228 8.03 -16.76 -10.79
C ARG A 228 9.00 -16.87 -9.62
N ALA A 229 10.08 -16.09 -9.64
CA ALA A 229 11.05 -16.06 -8.55
C ALA A 229 10.44 -15.51 -7.26
N ILE A 230 9.63 -14.45 -7.37
CA ILE A 230 8.89 -13.86 -6.24
C ILE A 230 7.85 -14.84 -5.73
N ALA A 231 7.02 -15.45 -6.58
CA ALA A 231 6.04 -16.45 -6.15
C ALA A 231 6.70 -17.58 -5.36
N LEU A 232 7.78 -18.16 -5.89
CA LEU A 232 8.54 -19.21 -5.21
C LEU A 232 9.08 -18.74 -3.84
N ARG A 233 9.60 -17.51 -3.77
CA ARG A 233 10.14 -16.91 -2.54
C ARG A 233 9.06 -16.76 -1.46
N LEU A 234 7.82 -16.47 -1.87
CA LEU A 234 6.68 -16.25 -0.98
C LEU A 234 5.92 -17.56 -0.68
N GLY A 235 6.32 -18.68 -1.26
CA GLY A 235 5.59 -19.94 -1.15
C GLY A 235 4.28 -19.95 -1.94
N TRP A 236 4.10 -18.99 -2.85
CA TRP A 236 2.95 -18.88 -3.74
C TRP A 236 3.11 -19.80 -4.96
N GLY A 237 1.99 -20.29 -5.46
CA GLY A 237 1.88 -21.00 -6.72
C GLY A 237 2.23 -20.10 -7.92
N PRO A 238 2.59 -20.71 -9.06
CA PRO A 238 2.94 -19.96 -10.27
C PRO A 238 1.78 -19.18 -10.90
N GLU A 239 0.54 -19.44 -10.48
CA GLU A 239 -0.68 -18.76 -10.93
C GLU A 239 -1.15 -17.68 -9.93
N ASP A 240 -0.45 -17.52 -8.81
CA ASP A 240 -0.80 -16.55 -7.76
C ASP A 240 -0.26 -15.13 -8.08
N LEU A 241 0.40 -14.94 -9.24
CA LEU A 241 0.96 -13.66 -9.72
C LEU A 241 0.77 -13.39 -11.21
#